data_AF-A0A2U1TSZ9-F1
#
_entry.id   AF-A0A2U1TSZ9-F1
#
_cell.length_a   1.000
_cell.length_b   1.000
_cell.length_c   1.000
_cell.angle_alpha   90.00
_cell.angle_beta   90.00
_cell.angle_gamma   90.00
#
_symmetry.space_group_name_H-M   'P 1'
#
loop_
_entity.id
_entity.type
_entity.pdbx_description
1 polymer ?
#
loop_
_entity_poly.entity_id
_entity_poly.type
_entity_poly.pdbx_seq_one_letter_code
_entity_poly.pdbx_strand_id
1 'polypeptide(L)'
;MKDIQRIAFQAQHINKELNRYLALATSYKQLVAGEDGTLHIKQIYASQTPAQLLGPIAELAASLISEKSFELVRKCEHPECSLWFYDRTKAHRRRWCSMALCGNRAKVARFRRQQK
;
A
#
# COMPACT_ATOMS: atom_id res chain seq x y z
N MET A 1 -16.65 -15.83 -19.33
CA MET A 1 -16.57 -17.01 -18.42
C MET A 1 -15.12 -17.38 -18.09
N LYS A 2 -14.21 -17.47 -19.07
CA LYS A 2 -12.78 -17.76 -18.84
C LYS A 2 -12.05 -16.69 -17.99
N ASP A 3 -12.46 -15.43 -18.06
CA ASP A 3 -11.85 -14.34 -17.28
C ASP A 3 -12.24 -14.33 -15.80
N ILE A 4 -13.46 -14.75 -15.45
CA ILE A 4 -13.94 -14.80 -14.06
C ILE A 4 -13.22 -15.91 -13.29
N GLN A 5 -13.01 -17.07 -13.92
CA GLN A 5 -12.25 -18.18 -13.31
C GLN A 5 -10.76 -17.81 -13.13
N ARG A 6 -10.18 -17.03 -14.04
CA ARG A 6 -8.80 -16.54 -13.94
C ARG A 6 -8.64 -15.49 -12.83
N ILE A 7 -9.59 -14.57 -12.68
CA ILE A 7 -9.63 -13.59 -11.58
C ILE A 7 -9.84 -14.30 -10.23
N ALA A 8 -10.74 -15.28 -10.15
CA ALA A 8 -10.98 -16.05 -8.94
C ALA A 8 -9.76 -16.90 -8.53
N PHE A 9 -9.06 -17.50 -9.50
CA PHE A 9 -7.82 -18.26 -9.25
C PHE A 9 -6.67 -17.37 -8.77
N GLN A 10 -6.51 -16.17 -9.37
CA GLN A 10 -5.53 -15.19 -8.92
C GLN A 10 -5.86 -14.64 -7.53
N ALA A 11 -7.14 -14.41 -7.23
CA ALA A 11 -7.58 -13.98 -5.91
C ALA A 11 -7.34 -15.06 -4.83
N GLN A 12 -7.59 -16.33 -5.15
CA GLN A 12 -7.28 -17.44 -4.23
C GLN A 12 -5.79 -17.60 -3.97
N HIS A 13 -4.94 -17.42 -4.99
CA HIS A 13 -3.49 -17.51 -4.82
C HIS A 13 -2.93 -16.35 -4.00
N ILE A 14 -3.40 -15.12 -4.26
CA ILE A 14 -3.03 -13.93 -3.46
C ILE A 14 -3.43 -14.11 -1.99
N ASN A 15 -4.64 -14.62 -1.73
CA ASN A 15 -5.11 -14.88 -0.37
C ASN A 15 -4.22 -15.91 0.33
N LYS A 16 -3.79 -16.97 -0.38
CA LYS A 16 -2.93 -18.00 0.20
C LYS A 16 -1.56 -17.45 0.62
N GLU A 17 -0.91 -16.69 -0.26
CA GLU A 17 0.40 -16.10 0.04
C GLU A 17 0.31 -15.01 1.12
N LEU A 18 -0.73 -14.18 1.08
CA LEU A 18 -0.97 -13.18 2.12
C LEU A 18 -1.19 -13.85 3.49
N ASN A 19 -2.04 -14.88 3.53
CA ASN A 19 -2.31 -15.64 4.76
C ASN A 19 -1.07 -16.34 5.31
N ARG A 20 -0.15 -16.80 4.45
CA ARG A 20 1.14 -17.36 4.88
C ARG A 20 1.94 -16.36 5.71
N TYR A 21 2.00 -15.09 5.30
CA TYR A 21 2.71 -14.05 6.06
C TYR A 21 1.92 -13.57 7.28
N LEU A 22 0.59 -13.51 7.21
CA LEU A 22 -0.25 -13.23 8.38
C LEU A 22 -0.06 -14.27 9.49
N ALA A 23 0.06 -15.55 9.13
CA ALA A 23 0.34 -16.62 10.09
C ALA A 23 1.70 -16.46 10.81
N LEU A 24 2.62 -15.69 10.23
CA LEU A 24 3.95 -15.39 10.80
C LEU A 24 3.96 -14.08 11.61
N ALA A 25 2.87 -13.29 11.62
CA ALA A 25 2.80 -11.97 12.25
C ALA A 25 2.60 -12.02 13.78
N THR A 26 3.29 -12.94 14.47
CA THR A 26 3.24 -13.05 15.93
C THR A 26 3.72 -11.75 16.56
N SER A 27 2.93 -11.19 17.47
CA SER A 27 3.19 -9.87 18.04
C SER A 27 2.53 -9.67 19.39
N TYR A 28 2.99 -8.66 20.13
CA TYR A 28 2.45 -8.27 21.43
C TYR A 28 2.40 -6.73 21.58
N LYS A 29 1.60 -6.25 22.53
CA LYS A 29 1.50 -4.83 22.86
C LYS A 29 2.54 -4.49 23.93
N GLN A 30 3.31 -3.43 23.72
CA GLN A 30 4.26 -2.90 24.70
C GLN A 30 3.89 -1.46 25.06
N LEU A 31 3.84 -1.15 26.35
CA LEU A 31 3.73 0.21 26.84
C LEU A 31 5.11 0.87 26.81
N VAL A 32 5.21 2.04 26.18
CA VAL A 32 6.46 2.76 25.96
C VAL A 32 6.29 4.21 26.41
N ALA A 33 7.28 4.73 27.15
CA ALA A 33 7.35 6.14 27.53
C ALA A 33 7.93 6.98 26.38
N GLY A 34 7.27 8.09 26.05
CA GLY A 34 7.77 9.12 25.16
C GLY A 34 8.76 10.06 25.87
N GLU A 35 9.54 10.81 25.09
CA GLU A 35 10.49 11.81 25.61
C GLU A 35 9.78 12.97 26.34
N ASP A 36 8.51 13.20 26.02
CA ASP A 36 7.62 14.18 26.63
C ASP A 36 6.92 13.66 27.91
N GLY A 37 7.25 12.45 28.36
CA GLY A 37 6.63 11.80 29.52
C GLY A 37 5.25 11.19 29.24
N THR A 38 4.76 11.22 27.99
CA THR A 38 3.50 10.56 27.63
C THR A 38 3.68 9.06 27.47
N LEU A 39 2.62 8.29 27.67
CA LEU A 39 2.63 6.84 27.50
C LEU A 39 1.94 6.46 26.18
N HIS A 40 2.59 5.60 25.40
CA HIS A 40 2.06 5.08 24.15
C HIS A 40 2.14 3.57 24.10
N ILE A 41 1.18 2.94 23.43
CA ILE A 41 1.22 1.51 23.15
C ILE A 41 1.82 1.31 21.76
N LYS A 42 2.89 0.50 21.69
CA LYS A 42 3.48 0.05 20.43
C LYS A 42 3.16 -1.43 20.21
N GLN A 43 2.89 -1.81 18.96
CA GLN A 43 2.87 -3.21 18.55
C GLN A 43 4.30 -3.65 18.29
N ILE A 44 4.74 -4.72 18.95
CA ILE A 44 6.05 -5.32 18.75
C ILE A 44 5.86 -6.66 18.05
N TYR A 45 6.56 -6.86 16.93
CA TYR A 45 6.47 -8.08 16.13
C TYR A 45 7.70 -8.97 16.35
N ALA A 46 7.48 -10.27 16.28
CA ALA A 46 8.55 -11.25 16.14
C ALA A 46 9.41 -10.94 14.90
N SER A 47 10.72 -11.12 15.01
CA SER A 47 11.69 -10.74 13.97
C SER A 47 12.86 -11.72 13.88
N GLN A 48 12.65 -12.96 14.33
CA GLN A 48 13.68 -14.01 14.33
C GLN A 48 14.00 -14.50 12.91
N THR A 49 13.11 -14.29 11.94
CA THR A 49 13.33 -14.64 10.53
C THR A 49 12.99 -13.47 9.61
N PRO A 50 13.61 -13.38 8.42
CA PRO A 50 13.25 -12.36 7.43
C PRO A 50 11.77 -12.39 7.02
N ALA A 51 11.15 -13.58 6.99
CA ALA A 51 9.74 -13.72 6.63
C ALA A 51 8.80 -13.07 7.66
N GLN A 52 9.16 -13.06 8.95
CA GLN A 52 8.35 -12.42 9.99
C GLN A 52 8.33 -10.89 9.86
N LEU A 53 9.38 -10.29 9.27
CA LEU A 53 9.40 -8.84 8.99
C LEU A 53 8.31 -8.40 8.00
N LEU A 54 7.77 -9.34 7.22
CA LEU A 54 6.66 -9.08 6.30
C LEU A 54 5.29 -9.16 6.98
N GLY A 55 5.20 -9.67 8.22
CA GLY A 55 3.95 -9.78 8.98
C GLY A 55 3.19 -8.46 9.10
N PRO A 56 3.82 -7.36 9.56
CA PRO A 56 3.16 -6.05 9.63
C PRO A 56 2.68 -5.54 8.27
N ILE A 57 3.43 -5.83 7.20
CA ILE A 57 3.06 -5.43 5.83
C ILE A 57 1.86 -6.25 5.36
N ALA A 58 1.83 -7.54 5.69
CA ALA A 58 0.72 -8.42 5.38
C ALA A 58 -0.56 -7.98 6.11
N GLU A 59 -0.48 -7.57 7.38
CA GLU A 59 -1.63 -7.02 8.12
C GLU A 59 -2.17 -5.73 7.48
N LEU A 60 -1.28 -4.81 7.10
CA LEU A 60 -1.67 -3.58 6.39
C LEU A 60 -2.32 -3.88 5.03
N ALA A 61 -1.78 -4.85 4.29
CA ALA A 61 -2.36 -5.28 3.02
C ALA A 61 -3.73 -5.94 3.21
N ALA A 62 -3.87 -6.79 4.24
CA ALA A 62 -5.15 -7.42 4.57
C ALA A 62 -6.21 -6.38 4.94
N SER A 63 -5.89 -5.42 5.81
CA SER A 63 -6.79 -4.31 6.16
C SER A 63 -7.14 -3.45 4.94
N LEU A 64 -6.18 -3.17 4.05
CA LEU A 64 -6.46 -2.46 2.80
C LEU A 64 -7.48 -3.22 1.93
N ILE A 65 -7.36 -4.54 1.84
CA ILE A 65 -8.23 -5.38 1.00
C ILE A 65 -9.62 -5.59 1.66
N SER A 66 -9.68 -5.72 2.99
CA SER A 66 -10.92 -6.05 3.70
C SER A 66 -11.76 -4.84 4.09
N GLU A 67 -11.13 -3.71 4.45
CA GLU A 67 -11.83 -2.56 5.02
C GLU A 67 -11.90 -1.34 4.10
N LYS A 68 -10.97 -1.23 3.14
CA LYS A 68 -10.91 -0.07 2.24
C LYS A 68 -11.51 -0.41 0.89
N SER A 69 -12.05 0.59 0.21
CA SER A 69 -12.49 0.40 -1.16
C SER A 69 -11.27 0.23 -2.06
N PHE A 70 -11.00 -1.01 -2.47
CA PHE A 70 -9.90 -1.32 -3.38
C PHE A 70 -10.02 -0.57 -4.71
N GLU A 71 -11.21 -0.10 -5.08
CA GLU A 71 -11.45 0.79 -6.24
C GLU A 71 -10.66 2.10 -6.17
N LEU A 72 -10.28 2.54 -4.96
CA LEU A 72 -9.45 3.73 -4.76
C LEU A 72 -7.95 3.45 -4.86
N VAL A 73 -7.54 2.19 -5.04
CA VAL A 73 -6.17 1.81 -5.36
C VAL A 73 -5.94 2.03 -6.87
N ARG A 74 -5.17 3.05 -7.20
CA ARG A 74 -4.96 3.50 -8.58
C ARG A 74 -3.50 3.38 -8.98
N LYS A 75 -3.26 3.00 -10.23
CA LYS A 75 -1.94 3.11 -10.86
C LYS A 75 -1.64 4.58 -11.17
N CYS A 76 -0.39 5.00 -10.96
CA CYS A 76 0.07 6.31 -11.43
C CYS A 76 -0.11 6.45 -12.96
N GLU A 77 -0.65 7.57 -13.42
CA GLU A 77 -0.88 7.81 -14.85
C GLU A 77 0.40 8.18 -15.62
N HIS A 78 1.56 8.31 -14.95
CA HIS A 78 2.81 8.62 -15.65
C HIS A 78 3.31 7.34 -16.34
N PRO A 79 3.55 7.33 -17.67
CA PRO A 79 3.83 6.10 -18.43
C PRO A 79 4.98 5.26 -17.88
N GLU A 80 6.04 5.92 -17.43
CA GLU A 80 7.24 5.26 -16.88
C GLU A 80 7.17 4.98 -15.37
N CYS A 81 6.03 5.26 -14.71
CA CYS A 81 5.88 5.03 -13.28
C CYS A 81 5.16 3.70 -13.00
N SER A 82 5.80 2.84 -12.21
CA SER A 82 5.24 1.55 -11.77
C SER A 82 4.44 1.63 -10.47
N LEU A 83 4.42 2.80 -9.81
CA LEU A 83 3.81 2.94 -8.49
C LEU A 83 2.28 2.94 -8.53
N TRP A 84 1.71 2.30 -7.53
CA TRP A 84 0.31 2.35 -7.16
C TRP A 84 0.12 3.23 -5.93
N PHE A 85 -1.06 3.81 -5.76
CA PHE A 85 -1.39 4.63 -4.59
C PHE A 85 -2.87 4.47 -4.22
N TYR A 86 -3.17 4.69 -2.95
CA TYR A 86 -4.55 4.79 -2.47
C TYR A 86 -5.03 6.25 -2.53
N ASP A 87 -6.10 6.52 -3.27
CA ASP A 87 -6.63 7.87 -3.47
C ASP A 87 -7.48 8.35 -2.29
N ARG A 88 -6.82 8.98 -1.31
CA ARG A 88 -7.44 9.61 -0.14
C ARG A 88 -8.01 11.01 -0.42
N THR A 89 -8.00 11.50 -1.67
CA THR A 89 -8.54 12.83 -1.97
C THR A 89 -10.07 12.82 -1.93
N LYS A 90 -10.68 13.90 -1.45
CA LYS A 90 -12.15 14.02 -1.37
C LYS A 90 -12.86 13.79 -2.71
N ALA A 91 -12.22 14.18 -3.82
CA ALA A 91 -12.78 14.04 -5.15
C ALA A 91 -12.45 12.70 -5.83
N HIS A 92 -11.56 11.88 -5.25
CA HIS A 92 -11.07 10.63 -5.83
C HIS A 92 -10.58 10.74 -7.29
N ARG A 93 -9.97 11.89 -7.63
CA ARG A 93 -9.49 12.23 -8.98
C ARG A 93 -7.97 12.39 -9.05
N ARG A 94 -7.23 11.86 -8.08
CA ARG A 94 -5.77 11.95 -8.08
C ARG A 94 -5.21 11.09 -9.21
N ARG A 95 -4.33 11.70 -10.02
CA ARG A 95 -3.73 11.07 -11.20
C ARG A 95 -2.31 10.55 -10.96
N TRP A 96 -1.61 11.11 -9.97
CA TRP A 96 -0.17 10.92 -9.77
C TRP A 96 0.15 10.35 -8.38
N CYS A 97 1.08 9.40 -8.32
CA CYS A 97 1.55 8.80 -7.05
C CYS A 97 2.14 9.83 -6.07
N SER A 98 2.63 10.97 -6.55
CA SER A 98 3.04 12.12 -5.76
C SER A 98 3.05 13.37 -6.64
N MET A 99 2.63 14.50 -6.09
CA MET A 99 2.74 15.79 -6.78
C MET A 99 4.20 16.18 -6.98
N ALA A 100 5.06 15.93 -5.98
CA ALA A 100 6.49 16.26 -6.02
C ALA A 100 7.27 15.46 -7.09
N LEU A 101 6.85 14.22 -7.36
CA LEU A 101 7.50 13.34 -8.35
C LEU A 101 6.78 13.38 -9.70
N CYS A 102 5.74 12.56 -9.88
CA CYS A 102 5.04 12.41 -11.15
C CYS A 102 4.25 13.66 -11.56
N GLY A 103 3.68 14.39 -10.59
CA GLY A 103 2.98 15.65 -10.88
C GLY A 103 3.91 16.71 -11.47
N ASN A 104 5.10 16.87 -10.89
CA ASN A 104 6.11 17.79 -11.40
C ASN A 104 6.67 17.35 -12.75
N ARG A 105 6.95 16.05 -12.96
CA ARG A 105 7.34 15.53 -14.29
C ARG A 105 6.32 15.90 -15.38
N ALA A 106 5.03 15.71 -15.09
CA ALA A 106 3.96 16.07 -16.02
C ALA A 106 3.92 17.59 -16.31
N LYS A 107 4.09 18.44 -15.29
CA LYS A 107 4.16 19.90 -15.46
C LYS A 107 5.34 20.32 -16.33
N VAL A 108 6.54 19.79 -16.07
CA VAL A 108 7.75 20.08 -16.85
C VAL A 108 7.60 19.65 -18.30
N ALA A 109 7.07 18.44 -18.54
CA ALA A 109 6.81 17.95 -19.89
C ALA A 109 5.83 18.86 -20.66
N ARG A 110 4.76 19.34 -20.00
CA ARG A 110 3.81 20.29 -20.60
C ARG A 110 4.48 21.62 -20.97
N PHE A 111 5.25 22.20 -20.05
CA PHE A 111 5.95 23.45 -20.30
C PHE A 111 6.90 23.35 -21.49
N ARG A 112 7.71 22.28 -21.58
CA ARG A 112 8.62 22.03 -22.71
C ARG A 112 7.90 21.89 -24.06
N ARG A 113 6.67 21.38 -24.08
CA ARG A 113 5.84 21.29 -25.30
C ARG A 113 5.29 22.65 -25.75
N GLN A 114 5.17 23.60 -24.83
CA GLN A 114 4.64 24.95 -25.12
C GLN A 114 5.73 25.95 -25.52
N GLN A 115 7.00 25.65 -25.24
CA GLN A 115 8.15 26.46 -25.65
C GLN A 115 8.80 25.99 -26.96
N LYS A 116 8.20 24.98 -27.61
CA LYS A 116 8.46 24.64 -29.01
C LYS A 116 7.36 25.23 -29.85
#